data_AF-A0A699XBZ5-F1
#
_entry.id   AF-A0A699XBZ5-F1
#
_cell.length_a   1.000
_cell.length_b   1.000
_cell.length_c   1.000
_cell.angle_alpha   90.00
_cell.angle_beta   90.00
_cell.angle_gamma   90.00
#
_symmetry.space_group_name_H-M   'P 1'
#
loop_
_entity.id
_entity.type
_entity.pdbx_description
1 polymer ?
#
loop_
_entity_poly.entity_id
_entity_poly.type
_entity_poly.pdbx_seq_one_letter_code
_entity_poly.pdbx_strand_id
1 'polypeptide(L)' 'MARGVQYVEVRCLDINPFLPVGIDLQQSRFIDAFILFCALQESPQLADCECGNASSNFLTVVKEGRRPGLQLSRNTTT' A
#
# COMPACT_ATOMS: atom_id res chain seq x y z
N MET A 1 -30.09 1.23 -10.01
CA MET A 1 -29.05 0.21 -9.77
C MET A 1 -27.71 0.92 -9.64
N ALA A 2 -26.94 0.66 -8.57
CA ALA A 2 -25.57 1.15 -8.44
C ALA A 2 -24.63 0.27 -9.26
N ARG A 3 -23.66 0.87 -9.96
CA ARG A 3 -22.75 0.16 -10.89
C ARG A 3 -21.55 -0.53 -10.22
N GLY A 4 -21.44 -0.45 -8.89
CA GLY A 4 -20.29 -0.99 -8.16
C GLY A 4 -18.99 -0.23 -8.42
N VAL A 5 -17.86 -0.82 -8.00
CA VAL A 5 -16.52 -0.27 -8.19
C VAL A 5 -16.00 -0.68 -9.57
N GLN A 6 -15.59 0.29 -10.39
CA GLN A 6 -15.09 0.05 -11.75
C GLN A 6 -13.55 -0.04 -11.82
N TYR A 7 -12.84 0.74 -11.00
CA TYR A 7 -11.38 0.76 -10.92
C TYR A 7 -10.91 1.23 -9.54
N VAL A 8 -9.61 1.04 -9.27
CA VAL A 8 -8.93 1.57 -8.09
C VAL A 8 -7.94 2.66 -8.50
N GLU A 9 -7.90 3.76 -7.75
CA GLU A 9 -6.95 4.85 -7.94
C GLU A 9 -5.88 4.78 -6.85
N VAL A 10 -4.64 4.47 -7.22
CA VAL A 10 -3.51 4.49 -6.28
C VAL A 10 -2.93 5.91 -6.19
N ARG A 11 -3.09 6.54 -5.03
CA ARG A 11 -2.76 7.96 -4.80
C ARG A 11 -1.50 8.19 -3.95
N CYS A 12 -0.85 7.11 -3.49
CA CYS A 12 0.24 7.19 -2.53
C CYS A 12 1.64 7.25 -3.17
N LEU A 13 1.73 7.59 -4.46
CA LEU A 13 3.01 7.68 -5.18
C LEU A 13 3.49 9.12 -5.21
N ASP A 14 4.72 9.33 -4.74
CA ASP A 14 5.41 10.59 -4.92
C ASP A 14 5.83 10.75 -6.38
N ILE A 15 5.88 12.01 -6.84
CA ILE A 15 6.45 12.35 -8.15
C ILE A 15 7.94 12.03 -8.10
N ASN A 16 8.42 11.21 -9.04
CA ASN A 16 9.84 10.95 -9.21
C ASN A 16 10.52 12.19 -9.81
N PRO A 17 11.35 12.94 -9.03
CA PRO A 17 11.94 14.20 -9.49
C PRO A 17 13.06 13.99 -10.52
N PHE A 18 13.48 12.75 -10.75
CA PHE A 18 14.54 12.41 -11.70
C PHE A 18 14.02 12.14 -13.11
N LEU A 19 12.69 12.17 -13.31
CA LEU A 19 12.05 11.84 -14.58
C LEU A 19 11.14 12.99 -15.04
N PRO A 20 11.16 13.34 -16.33
CA PRO A 20 10.34 14.44 -16.86
C PRO A 20 8.83 14.20 -16.73
N VAL A 21 8.41 12.93 -16.73
CA VAL A 21 7.00 12.53 -16.60
C VAL A 21 6.64 12.09 -15.17
N GLY A 22 7.56 12.17 -14.22
CA GLY A 22 7.31 11.88 -12.81
C GLY A 22 7.18 10.40 -12.41
N ILE A 23 7.30 9.46 -13.35
CA ILE A 23 7.25 8.00 -13.10
C ILE A 23 7.94 7.24 -14.24
N ASP A 24 8.62 6.13 -13.94
CA ASP A 24 9.18 5.22 -14.96
C ASP A 24 8.40 3.90 -15.09
N LEU A 25 8.78 3.13 -16.11
CA LEU A 25 8.20 1.82 -16.39
C LEU A 25 8.40 0.81 -15.26
N GLN A 26 9.50 0.90 -14.50
CA GLN A 26 9.77 -0.02 -13.41
C GLN A 26 8.82 0.23 -12.25
N GLN A 27 8.63 1.50 -11.86
CA GLN A 27 7.67 1.94 -10.85
C GLN A 27 6.25 1.49 -11.25
N SER A 28 5.82 1.75 -12.49
CA SER A 28 4.51 1.33 -13.00
C SER A 28 4.30 -0.18 -12.93
N ARG A 29 5.27 -0.97 -13.40
CA ARG A 29 5.19 -2.45 -13.35
C ARG A 29 5.14 -3.00 -11.93
N PHE A 30 5.82 -2.36 -10.99
CA PHE A 30 5.72 -2.74 -9.58
C PHE A 30 4.31 -2.53 -9.05
N ILE A 31 3.68 -1.40 -9.35
CA ILE A 31 2.31 -1.10 -8.93
C ILE A 31 1.32 -2.10 -9.55
N ASP A 32 1.46 -2.40 -10.85
CA ASP A 32 0.63 -3.40 -11.52
C ASP A 32 0.73 -4.77 -10.82
N ALA A 33 1.95 -5.23 -10.55
CA ALA A 33 2.19 -6.50 -9.88
C ALA A 33 1.67 -6.50 -8.44
N PHE A 34 1.81 -5.38 -7.71
CA PHE A 34 1.35 -5.25 -6.34
C PHE A 34 -0.18 -5.23 -6.23
N ILE A 35 -0.88 -4.50 -7.11
CA ILE A 35 -2.34 -4.50 -7.16
C ILE A 35 -2.86 -5.90 -7.56
N LEU A 36 -2.23 -6.55 -8.54
CA LEU A 36 -2.58 -7.92 -8.91
C LEU A 36 -2.40 -8.88 -7.73
N PHE A 37 -1.30 -8.75 -6.99
CA PHE A 37 -1.08 -9.52 -5.76
C PHE A 37 -2.22 -9.27 -4.75
N CYS A 38 -2.58 -8.01 -4.46
CA CYS A 38 -3.68 -7.69 -3.56
C CYS A 38 -5.02 -8.29 -4.01
N ALA A 39 -5.29 -8.35 -5.32
CA ALA A 39 -6.52 -8.94 -5.86
C ALA A 39 -6.57 -10.47 -5.75
N LEU A 40 -5.41 -11.13 -5.69
CA LEU A 40 -5.30 -12.59 -5.64
C LEU A 40 -5.11 -13.14 -4.21
N GLN A 41 -4.57 -12.34 -3.30
CA GLN A 41 -4.39 -12.77 -1.91
C GLN A 41 -5.73 -12.89 -1.18
N GLU A 42 -5.80 -13.83 -0.25
CA GLU A 42 -6.92 -13.91 0.68
C GLU A 42 -6.97 -12.63 1.52
N SER A 43 -8.11 -11.95 1.48
CA SER A 43 -8.37 -10.70 2.21
C SER A 43 -9.61 -10.89 3.08
N PRO A 44 -9.47 -11.49 4.28
CA PRO A 44 -10.59 -11.58 5.21
C PRO A 44 -11.13 -10.19 5.56
N GLN A 45 -12.37 -10.14 6.05
CA GLN A 45 -12.96 -8.88 6.49
C GLN A 45 -12.10 -8.26 7.60
N LEU A 46 -11.79 -6.98 7.44
CA LEU A 46 -10.94 -6.26 8.39
C LEU A 46 -11.57 -6.27 9.78
N ALA A 47 -10.82 -6.72 10.78
CA ALA A 47 -11.18 -6.57 12.19
C ALA A 47 -10.98 -5.12 12.66
N ASP A 48 -11.65 -4.73 13.75
CA ASP A 48 -11.71 -3.33 14.21
C ASP A 48 -10.32 -2.67 14.38
N CYS A 49 -9.30 -3.43 14.79
CA CYS A 49 -7.94 -2.92 14.99
C CYS A 49 -7.05 -2.95 13.73
N GLU A 50 -7.43 -3.69 12.68
CA GLU A 50 -6.57 -3.89 11.49
C GLU A 50 -6.41 -2.61 10.67
N CYS A 51 -7.50 -1.85 10.49
CA CYS A 51 -7.44 -0.56 9.82
C CYS A 51 -6.50 0.42 10.56
N GLY A 52 -6.56 0.42 11.90
CA GLY A 52 -5.70 1.26 12.74
C GLY A 52 -4.23 0.85 12.63
N ASN A 53 -3.95 -0.45 12.65
CA ASN A 53 -2.58 -0.97 12.57
C ASN A 53 -1.97 -0.79 11.18
N ALA A 54 -2.75 -0.99 10.11
CA ALA A 54 -2.31 -0.66 8.75
C ALA A 54 -1.97 0.83 8.62
N SER A 55 -2.81 1.71 9.18
CA SER A 55 -2.56 3.16 9.19
C SER A 55 -1.31 3.53 10.00
N SER A 56 -1.11 2.90 11.16
CA SER A 56 0.07 3.11 12.01
C SER A 56 1.36 2.66 11.33
N ASN A 57 1.35 1.46 10.70
CA ASN A 57 2.47 0.97 9.92
C ASN A 57 2.79 1.90 8.75
N PHE A 58 1.76 2.37 8.03
CA PHE A 58 1.94 3.33 6.94
C PHE A 58 2.63 4.60 7.41
N LEU A 59 2.13 5.23 8.49
CA LEU A 59 2.74 6.44 9.06
C LEU A 59 4.16 6.21 9.58
N THR A 60 4.42 5.03 10.13
CA THR A 60 5.74 4.63 10.62
C THR A 60 6.74 4.51 9.47
N VAL A 61 6.34 3.89 8.35
CA VAL A 61 7.18 3.80 7.13
C VAL A 61 7.39 5.19 6.51
N VAL A 62 6.36 6.04 6.47
CA VAL A 62 6.48 7.42 5.98
C VAL A 62 7.53 8.21 6.76
N LYS A 63 7.53 8.10 8.10
CA LYS A 63 8.43 8.87 8.97
C LYS A 63 9.84 8.27 9.08
N GLU A 64 9.93 6.95 9.21
CA GLU A 64 11.15 6.25 9.62
C GLU A 64 11.49 5.05 8.74
N GLY A 65 10.88 4.88 7.56
CA GLY A 65 10.99 3.66 6.74
C GLY A 65 12.42 3.24 6.33
N ARG A 66 13.41 4.14 6.45
CA ARG A 66 14.83 3.85 6.19
C ARG A 66 15.65 3.57 7.46
N ARG A 67 15.04 3.60 8.65
CA ARG A 67 15.73 3.35 9.92
C ARG A 67 16.07 1.86 10.03
N PRO A 68 17.35 1.49 10.21
CA PRO A 68 17.73 0.11 10.44
C PRO A 68 17.02 -0.49 11.66
N GLY A 69 16.54 -1.72 11.54
CA GLY A 69 15.84 -2.42 12.62
C GLY A 69 14.42 -1.91 12.89
N LEU A 70 13.81 -1.14 11.98
CA LEU A 70 12.40 -0.77 12.08
C LEU A 70 11.51 -2.03 12.10
N GLN A 71 10.63 -2.12 13.10
CA GLN A 71 9.65 -3.20 13.22
C GLN A 71 8.25 -2.65 12.93
N LEU A 72 7.44 -3.43 12.24
CA LEU A 72 6.03 -3.11 11.95
C LEU A 72 5.12 -4.03 12.75
N SER A 73 3.91 -3.57 13.04
CA SER A 73 2.92 -4.34 13.79
C SER A 73 2.06 -5.14 12.82
N ARG A 74 2.12 -6.46 12.90
CA ARG A 74 1.08 -7.34 12.35
C ARG A 74 0.29 -7.84 13.56
N ASN A 75 -1.04 -7.81 13.51
CA ASN A 75 -1.87 -8.37 14.58
C ASN A 75 -1.35 -9.77 14.94
N THR A 76 -0.73 -9.90 16.12
CA THR A 76 -0.57 -11.20 16.77
C THR A 76 -1.85 -11.40 17.56
N THR A 77 -2.91 -11.86 16.89
CA THR A 77 -3.88 -12.65 17.64
C THR A 77 -3.15 -13.94 18.01
N THR A 78 -3.14 -14.24 19.31
CA THR A 78 -2.70 -15.52 19.87
C THR A 78 -3.30 -16.70 19.12
#